data_AF-A0A7X7SHL3-F1
#
_entry.id   AF-A0A7X7SHL3-F1
#
_cell.length_a   1.000
_cell.length_b   1.000
_cell.length_c   1.000
_cell.angle_alpha   90.00
_cell.angle_beta   90.00
_cell.angle_gamma   90.00
#
_symmetry.space_group_name_H-M   'P 1'
#
loop_
_entity.id
_entity.type
_entity.pdbx_description
1 polymer ?
#
loop_
_entity_poly.entity_id
_entity_poly.type
_entity_poly.pdbx_seq_one_letter_code
_entity_poly.pdbx_strand_id
1 'polypeptide(L)'
;RAANGRGAEVLRLDQAGFYELREPDGSGVVRTVAANLDRTESDLTTMQPAALAAAAAPASAGNTAVRDAAVLTIEERERRQALWWYVLAAAIVLLTIESVLATRPSRALRSGGTP
;
A
#
# COMPACT_ATOMS: atom_id res chain seq x y z
N ARG A 1 3.04 -52.98 -20.59
CA ARG A 1 4.09 -52.00 -20.21
C ARG A 1 3.38 -50.69 -19.91
N ALA A 2 3.21 -50.35 -18.64
CA ALA A 2 2.35 -49.26 -18.17
C ALA A 2 2.86 -47.89 -18.64
N ALA A 3 1.97 -47.06 -19.19
CA ALA A 3 2.19 -45.64 -19.33
C ALA A 3 1.80 -44.98 -18.00
N ASN A 4 2.79 -44.68 -17.17
CA ASN A 4 2.59 -43.84 -15.98
C ASN A 4 2.17 -42.44 -16.45
N GLY A 5 0.88 -42.17 -16.42
CA GLY A 5 0.37 -40.80 -16.45
C GLY A 5 0.97 -40.08 -15.25
N ARG A 6 1.86 -39.11 -15.49
CA ARG A 6 2.31 -38.17 -14.47
C ARG A 6 1.07 -37.45 -13.98
N GLY A 7 0.53 -37.89 -12.85
CA GLY A 7 -0.59 -37.23 -12.19
C GLY A 7 -0.18 -35.77 -11.94
N ALA A 8 -1.01 -34.83 -12.38
CA ALA A 8 -0.82 -33.45 -12.00
C ALA A 8 -0.89 -33.40 -10.47
N GLU A 9 0.21 -33.06 -9.81
CA GLU A 9 0.22 -32.84 -8.37
C GLU A 9 -0.51 -31.51 -8.13
N VAL A 10 -1.76 -31.63 -7.65
CA VAL A 10 -2.62 -30.47 -7.39
C VAL A 10 -2.38 -30.01 -5.96
N LEU A 11 -1.74 -28.84 -5.80
CA LEU A 11 -1.61 -28.18 -4.51
C LEU A 11 -2.83 -27.28 -4.27
N ARG A 12 -3.65 -27.63 -3.28
CA ARG A 12 -4.80 -26.81 -2.88
C ARG A 12 -4.33 -25.68 -1.96
N LEU A 13 -4.68 -24.44 -2.29
CA LEU A 13 -4.36 -23.27 -1.49
C LEU A 13 -5.62 -22.82 -0.74
N ASP A 14 -5.60 -22.91 0.59
CA ASP A 14 -6.75 -22.56 1.45
C ASP A 14 -6.80 -21.08 1.85
N GLN A 15 -5.70 -20.35 1.67
CA GLN A 15 -5.62 -18.92 1.98
C GLN A 15 -5.49 -18.08 0.71
N ALA A 16 -6.11 -16.90 0.73
CA ALA A 16 -5.98 -15.91 -0.33
C ALA A 16 -4.64 -15.20 -0.26
N GLY A 17 -4.00 -14.99 -1.41
CA GLY A 17 -2.72 -14.29 -1.45
C GLY A 17 -1.92 -14.54 -2.72
N PHE A 18 -0.72 -13.94 -2.74
CA PHE A 18 0.26 -14.12 -3.80
C PHE A 18 1.28 -15.17 -3.38
N TYR A 19 1.49 -16.16 -4.25
CA TYR A 19 2.41 -17.27 -4.02
C TYR A 19 3.44 -17.32 -5.14
N GLU A 20 4.68 -17.63 -4.79
CA GLU A 20 5.77 -17.86 -5.71
C GLU A 20 5.97 -19.35 -5.93
N LEU A 21 5.72 -19.82 -7.15
CA LEU A 21 6.07 -21.18 -7.56
C LEU A 21 7.52 -21.19 -8.00
N ARG A 22 8.32 -22.06 -7.38
CA ARG A 22 9.70 -22.33 -7.75
C ARG A 22 9.75 -23.68 -8.47
N GLU A 23 10.33 -23.72 -9.66
CA GLU A 23 10.51 -24.99 -10.34
C GLU A 23 11.47 -25.91 -9.57
N PRO A 24 11.14 -27.21 -9.45
CA PRO A 24 11.94 -28.17 -8.70
C PRO A 24 13.29 -28.47 -9.35
N ASP A 25 13.48 -28.11 -10.62
CA ASP A 25 14.72 -28.28 -11.36
C ASP A 25 15.81 -27.24 -11.03
N GLY A 26 15.48 -26.26 -10.18
CA GLY A 26 16.41 -25.21 -9.77
C GLY A 26 16.68 -24.17 -10.84
N SER A 27 15.91 -24.13 -11.94
CA SER A 27 16.05 -23.17 -13.05
C SER A 27 15.84 -21.70 -12.63
N GLY A 28 15.43 -21.45 -11.38
CA GLY A 28 15.30 -20.10 -10.82
C GLY A 28 14.12 -19.32 -11.37
N VAL A 29 13.32 -19.90 -12.27
CA VAL A 29 12.10 -19.29 -12.78
C VAL A 29 11.07 -19.26 -11.66
N VAL A 30 10.83 -18.08 -11.12
CA VAL A 30 9.80 -17.83 -10.13
C VAL A 30 8.54 -17.38 -10.86
N ARG A 31 7.45 -18.14 -10.72
CA ARG A 31 6.13 -17.75 -11.25
C ARG A 31 5.24 -17.30 -10.12
N THR A 32 4.85 -16.04 -10.12
CA THR A 32 3.86 -15.51 -9.18
C THR A 32 2.45 -15.92 -9.62
N VAL A 33 1.69 -16.50 -8.70
CA VAL A 33 0.27 -16.83 -8.88
C VAL A 33 -0.54 -16.21 -7.75
N ALA A 34 -1.73 -15.71 -8.07
CA ALA A 34 -2.70 -15.25 -7.08
C ALA A 34 -3.72 -16.37 -6.83
N ALA A 35 -3.94 -16.72 -5.58
CA ALA A 35 -4.97 -17.69 -5.16
C ALA A 35 -6.12 -16.97 -4.45
N ASN A 36 -7.35 -17.40 -4.70
CA ASN A 36 -8.58 -16.81 -4.16
C ASN A 36 -8.74 -15.29 -4.44
N LEU A 37 -8.61 -14.88 -5.70
CA LEU A 37 -9.38 -13.72 -6.14
C LEU A 37 -10.82 -14.20 -6.32
N ASP A 38 -11.74 -13.74 -5.48
CA ASP A 38 -13.15 -13.89 -5.78
C ASP A 38 -13.38 -13.26 -7.16
N ARG A 39 -13.76 -14.10 -8.14
CA ARG A 39 -13.93 -13.63 -9.53
C ARG A 39 -15.06 -12.61 -9.62
N THR A 40 -15.96 -12.56 -8.63
CA THR A 40 -17.01 -11.55 -8.52
C THR A 40 -16.44 -10.15 -8.23
N GLU A 41 -15.28 -10.01 -7.59
CA GLU A 41 -14.65 -8.70 -7.40
C GLU A 41 -14.13 -8.10 -8.72
N SER A 42 -13.72 -8.96 -9.66
CA SER A 42 -13.35 -8.55 -11.02
C SER A 42 -14.53 -8.57 -11.99
N ASP A 43 -15.75 -8.83 -11.51
CA ASP A 43 -16.95 -8.83 -12.33
C ASP A 43 -17.44 -7.40 -12.55
N LEU A 44 -17.05 -6.85 -13.70
CA LEU A 44 -17.43 -5.51 -14.14
C LEU A 44 -18.78 -5.48 -14.86
N THR A 45 -19.56 -6.58 -14.87
CA THR A 45 -20.83 -6.64 -15.63
C THR A 45 -21.85 -5.61 -15.12
N THR A 46 -21.79 -5.24 -13.84
CA THR A 46 -22.61 -4.17 -13.25
C THR A 46 -22.01 -2.77 -13.44
N MET A 47 -20.75 -2.68 -13.87
CA MET A 47 -19.99 -1.44 -13.95
C MET A 47 -20.21 -0.79 -15.32
N GLN A 48 -20.72 0.44 -15.32
CA GLN A 48 -20.98 1.21 -16.53
C GLN A 48 -19.65 1.71 -17.14
N PRO A 49 -19.22 1.23 -18.33
CA PRO A 49 -17.91 1.57 -18.89
C PRO A 49 -17.75 3.07 -19.15
N ALA A 50 -18.83 3.74 -19.53
CA ALA A 50 -18.85 5.19 -19.75
C ALA A 50 -18.67 5.99 -18.45
N ALA A 51 -19.23 5.52 -17.33
CA ALA A 51 -19.07 6.18 -16.03
C ALA A 51 -17.63 6.01 -15.50
N LEU A 52 -17.04 4.83 -15.70
CA LEU A 52 -15.63 4.56 -15.43
C LEU A 52 -14.71 5.48 -16.23
N ALA A 53 -14.93 5.57 -17.54
CA ALA A 53 -14.14 6.43 -18.42
C ALA A 53 -14.28 7.92 -18.03
N ALA A 54 -15.47 8.37 -17.65
CA ALA A 54 -15.71 9.73 -17.18
C ALA A 54 -15.04 10.04 -15.83
N ALA A 55 -14.97 9.06 -14.92
CA ALA A 55 -14.30 9.20 -13.62
C ALA A 55 -12.76 9.13 -13.73
N ALA A 56 -12.25 8.30 -14.64
CA ALA A 56 -10.82 8.14 -14.90
C ALA A 56 -10.25 9.22 -15.84
N ALA A 57 -11.13 9.94 -16.56
CA ALA A 57 -10.71 11.08 -17.35
C ALA A 57 -10.06 12.13 -16.43
N PRO A 58 -8.92 12.72 -16.84
CA PRO A 58 -8.39 13.87 -16.13
C PRO A 58 -9.50 14.90 -16.01
N ALA A 59 -9.64 15.51 -14.83
CA ALA A 59 -10.67 16.50 -14.57
C ALA A 59 -10.57 17.64 -15.58
N SER A 60 -11.26 17.51 -16.71
CA SER A 60 -11.59 18.63 -17.57
C SER A 60 -12.51 19.50 -16.73
N ALA A 61 -12.15 20.77 -16.61
CA ALA A 61 -12.67 21.75 -15.66
C ALA A 61 -14.18 22.09 -15.82
N GLY A 62 -15.08 21.10 -15.92
CA GLY A 62 -16.43 21.35 -16.40
C GLY A 62 -17.52 20.32 -16.07
N ASN A 63 -17.33 19.33 -15.19
CA ASN A 63 -18.43 18.44 -14.79
C ASN A 63 -18.82 18.59 -13.32
N THR A 64 -19.59 19.64 -13.06
CA THR A 64 -20.24 19.97 -11.80
C THR A 64 -21.48 19.11 -11.58
N ALA A 65 -21.35 17.95 -10.94
CA ALA A 65 -22.52 17.20 -10.50
C ALA A 65 -22.27 16.35 -9.24
N VAL A 66 -21.56 16.90 -8.24
CA VAL A 66 -21.74 16.51 -6.82
C VAL A 66 -21.53 17.78 -5.99
N ARG A 67 -22.64 18.46 -5.70
CA ARG A 67 -22.73 19.63 -4.83
C ARG A 67 -23.25 19.11 -3.48
N ASP A 68 -22.39 19.13 -2.44
CA ASP A 68 -22.77 19.34 -1.01
C ASP A 68 -21.64 19.06 0.01
N ALA A 69 -20.38 19.21 -0.38
CA ALA A 69 -19.35 19.70 0.54
C ALA A 69 -18.75 20.95 -0.12
N ALA A 70 -18.72 22.06 0.62
CA ALA A 70 -18.30 23.39 0.19
C ALA A 70 -17.32 23.34 -1.00
N VAL A 71 -17.71 23.95 -2.12
CA VAL A 71 -16.93 24.00 -3.36
C VAL A 71 -15.63 24.76 -3.07
N LEU A 72 -14.64 24.05 -2.53
CA LEU A 72 -13.28 24.51 -2.44
C LEU A 72 -12.79 24.58 -3.87
N THR A 73 -12.52 25.81 -4.33
CA THR A 73 -11.91 26.08 -5.63
C THR A 73 -10.61 25.29 -5.75
N ILE A 74 -10.19 24.99 -6.98
CA ILE A 74 -9.00 24.16 -7.23
C ILE A 74 -7.77 24.75 -6.52
N GLU A 75 -7.68 26.08 -6.50
CA GLU A 75 -6.65 26.85 -5.81
C GLU A 75 -6.63 26.60 -4.30
N GLU A 76 -7.80 26.47 -3.67
CA GLU A 76 -7.89 26.19 -2.22
C GLU A 76 -7.54 24.72 -1.91
N ARG A 77 -7.81 23.80 -2.85
CA ARG A 77 -7.39 22.39 -2.74
C ARG A 77 -5.87 22.24 -2.86
N GLU A 78 -5.26 22.92 -3.83
CA GLU A 78 -3.81 22.93 -4.03
C GLU A 78 -3.09 23.55 -2.82
N ARG A 79 -3.61 24.67 -2.31
CA ARG A 79 -3.08 25.33 -1.11
C ARG A 79 -3.19 24.44 0.13
N ARG A 80 -4.29 23.70 0.29
CA ARG A 80 -4.49 22.77 1.41
C ARG A 80 -3.55 21.56 1.34
N GLN A 81 -3.22 21.07 0.16
CA GLN A 81 -2.22 20.02 -0.03
C GLN A 81 -0.80 20.51 0.31
N ALA A 82 -0.46 21.74 -0.08
CA ALA A 82 0.80 22.36 0.31
C ALA A 82 0.94 22.53 1.84
N LEU A 83 -0.17 22.83 2.55
CA LEU A 83 -0.17 22.95 4.01
C LEU A 83 0.17 21.64 4.73
N TRP A 84 -0.20 20.49 4.16
CA TRP A 84 0.06 19.19 4.79
C TRP A 84 1.57 18.86 4.86
N TRP A 85 2.33 19.27 3.85
CA TRP A 85 3.78 19.06 3.86
C TRP A 85 4.46 19.85 4.98
N TYR A 86 3.99 21.06 5.29
CA TYR A 86 4.50 21.84 6.43
C TYR A 86 4.15 21.18 7.78
N VAL A 87 2.95 20.61 7.92
CA VAL A 87 2.56 19.84 9.12
C VAL A 87 3.44 18.60 9.29
N LEU A 88 3.70 17.87 8.19
CA LEU A 88 4.58 16.71 8.19
C LEU A 88 6.02 17.10 8.54
N ALA A 89 6.54 18.18 7.95
CA ALA A 89 7.87 18.71 8.26
C ALA A 89 7.97 19.12 9.74
N ALA A 90 6.96 19.80 10.28
CA ALA A 90 6.91 20.18 11.69
C ALA A 90 6.90 18.95 12.61
N ALA A 91 6.14 17.90 12.28
CA ALA A 91 6.10 16.66 13.05
C ALA A 91 7.46 15.95 13.07
N ILE A 92 8.18 15.92 11.93
CA ILE A 92 9.53 15.35 11.85
C ILE A 92 10.52 16.16 12.72
N VAL A 93 10.48 17.49 12.64
CA VAL A 93 11.33 18.36 13.47
C VAL A 93 11.03 18.14 14.96
N LEU A 94 9.76 18.09 15.35
CA LEU A 94 9.37 17.84 16.74
C LEU A 94 9.88 16.47 17.22
N LEU A 95 9.70 15.42 16.41
CA LEU A 95 10.12 14.06 16.75
C LEU A 95 11.64 13.95 16.88
N THR A 96 12.41 14.63 16.03
CA THR A 96 13.88 14.64 16.12
C THR A 96 14.37 15.35 17.38
N ILE A 97 13.77 16.49 17.75
CA ILE A 97 14.08 17.19 18.99
C ILE A 97 13.77 16.31 20.20
N GLU A 98 12.57 15.73 20.24
CA GLU A 98 12.13 14.81 21.30
C GLU A 98 13.12 13.63 21.42
N SER A 99 13.50 13.04 20.29
CA SER A 99 14.42 11.90 20.25
C SER A 99 15.80 12.23 20.82
N VAL A 100 16.36 13.41 20.47
CA VAL A 100 17.66 13.88 20.97
C VAL A 100 17.60 14.23 22.46
N LEU A 101 16.51 14.84 22.92
CA LEU A 101 16.31 15.12 24.34
C LEU A 101 16.17 13.82 25.15
N ALA A 102 15.42 12.84 24.63
CA ALA A 102 15.21 11.54 25.25
C ALA A 102 16.46 10.66 25.24
N THR A 103 17.35 10.82 24.26
CA THR A 103 18.63 10.11 24.20
C THR A 103 19.72 10.76 25.04
N ARG A 104 19.48 11.80 25.84
CA ARG A 104 20.49 12.24 26.84
C ARG A 104 20.80 11.04 27.73
N PRO A 105 21.98 10.38 27.57
CA PRO A 105 22.32 9.31 28.48
C PRO A 105 22.52 10.01 29.82
N SER A 106 21.68 9.67 30.78
CA SER A 106 21.88 9.95 32.19
C SER A 106 23.20 9.30 32.58
N ARG A 107 24.30 10.01 32.34
CA ARG A 107 25.61 9.72 32.89
C ARG A 107 25.58 10.15 34.35
N ALA A 108 24.62 9.61 35.08
CA ALA A 108 24.46 9.71 36.50
C ALA A 108 25.27 8.58 37.12
N LEU A 109 26.37 8.98 37.75
CA LEU A 109 27.11 8.27 38.79
C LEU A 109 27.48 6.81 38.47
N ARG A 110 28.67 6.64 37.90
CA ARG A 110 29.51 5.53 38.36
C ARG A 110 30.10 5.97 39.70
N SER A 111 29.46 5.51 40.78
CA SER A 111 29.97 5.40 42.15
C SER A 111 31.48 5.11 42.13
N GLY A 112 32.33 5.83 42.87
CA GLY A 112 32.30 5.86 44.32
C GLY A 112 32.90 4.56 44.85
N GLY A 113 34.14 4.63 45.36
CA GLY A 113 34.71 3.62 46.27
C GLY A 113 35.84 2.73 45.72
N THR A 114 37.07 3.17 45.92
CA THR A 114 38.21 2.52 46.68
C THR A 114 38.08 1.04 47.09
N PRO A 115 39.17 0.29 47.38
CA PRO A 115 40.35 0.66 48.18
C PRO A 115 41.56 1.19 47.39
#